data_AF-A0A536NGE6-F1
#
_entry.id   AF-A0A536NGE6-F1
#
_cell.length_a   1.000
_cell.length_b   1.000
_cell.length_c   1.000
_cell.angle_alpha   90.00
_cell.angle_beta   90.00
_cell.angle_gamma   90.00
#
_symmetry.space_group_name_H-M   'P 1'
#
loop_
_entity.id
_entity.type
_entity.pdbx_description
1 polymer ?
#
loop_
_entity_poly.entity_id
_entity_poly.type
_entity_poly.pdbx_seq_one_letter_code
_entity_poly.pdbx_strand_id
1 'polypeptide(L)'
;MPPDSIIEALGAARIFDLEQPRHQRMPVHPAHQPGFNYFLHRQHGRGVPEPPPRTSASGVVVMPEHTGTHIDALSHQAENLKLHGGIDVNSGVMSATGFSVLGIETMAPLVARGVLLDVAGKQTLPPGHLISAEELQAAATVEVREGDVVLVRTGYGALWDKPR
;
A
#
# COMPACT_ATOMS: atom_id res chain seq x y z
N MET A 1 1.48 23.44 23.10
CA MET A 1 2.82 22.83 23.05
C MET A 1 2.77 21.71 22.02
N PRO A 2 3.86 21.40 21.31
CA PRO A 2 3.88 20.17 20.52
C PRO A 2 3.61 18.97 21.45
N PRO A 3 2.91 17.93 20.98
CA PRO A 3 2.58 16.76 21.80
C PRO A 3 3.88 16.08 22.29
N ASP A 4 3.91 15.65 23.56
CA ASP A 4 5.09 15.07 24.20
C ASP A 4 5.30 13.60 23.76
N SER A 5 4.30 13.01 23.09
CA SER A 5 4.37 11.68 22.49
C SER A 5 3.51 11.55 21.23
N ILE A 6 3.79 10.52 20.43
CA ILE A 6 2.94 10.16 19.28
C ILE A 6 1.51 9.80 19.70
N ILE A 7 1.32 9.24 20.89
CA ILE A 7 -0.01 8.86 21.40
C ILE A 7 -0.86 10.11 21.63
N GLU A 8 -0.27 11.14 22.26
CA GLU A 8 -0.95 12.43 22.45
C GLU A 8 -1.24 13.13 21.12
N ALA A 9 -0.28 13.08 20.19
CA ALA A 9 -0.46 13.62 18.84
C ALA A 9 -1.67 12.98 18.14
N LEU A 10 -1.77 11.65 18.20
CA LEU A 10 -2.87 10.89 17.60
C LEU A 10 -4.20 11.13 18.32
N GLY A 11 -4.20 11.27 19.65
CA GLY A 11 -5.40 11.51 20.44
C GLY A 11 -6.12 12.82 20.11
N ALA A 12 -5.38 13.83 19.63
CA ALA A 12 -5.92 15.11 19.20
C ALA A 12 -6.07 15.24 17.67
N ALA A 13 -5.55 14.28 16.89
CA ALA A 13 -5.53 14.34 15.43
C ALA A 13 -6.84 13.88 14.81
N ARG A 14 -7.14 14.43 13.63
CA ARG A 14 -8.10 13.80 12.71
C ARG A 14 -7.38 12.70 11.93
N ILE A 15 -7.89 11.48 12.04
CA ILE A 15 -7.32 10.31 11.38
C ILE A 15 -8.03 10.10 10.04
N PHE A 16 -7.24 9.87 8.99
CA PHE A 16 -7.72 9.49 7.67
C PHE A 16 -7.13 8.11 7.33
N ASP A 17 -8.01 7.16 7.00
CA ASP A 17 -7.59 5.89 6.42
C ASP A 17 -7.31 6.09 4.93
N LEU A 18 -6.11 5.70 4.49
CA LEU A 18 -5.68 5.78 3.09
C LEU A 18 -5.70 4.40 2.41
N GLU A 19 -6.09 3.35 3.12
CA GLU A 19 -6.34 2.03 2.55
C GLU A 19 -7.59 2.07 1.66
N GLN A 20 -7.55 1.33 0.56
CA GLN A 20 -8.72 1.08 -0.26
C GLN A 20 -9.37 -0.25 0.15
N PRO A 21 -10.71 -0.34 0.21
CA PRO A 21 -11.38 -1.60 0.53
C PRO A 21 -10.95 -2.73 -0.40
N ARG A 22 -10.44 -3.83 0.18
CA ARG A 22 -10.02 -5.00 -0.59
C ARG A 22 -11.21 -5.93 -0.86
N HIS A 23 -11.46 -6.22 -2.13
CA HIS A 23 -12.48 -7.16 -2.57
C HIS A 23 -12.12 -7.81 -3.90
N GLN A 24 -12.73 -8.94 -4.23
CA GLN A 24 -12.38 -9.73 -5.44
C GLN A 24 -12.46 -8.95 -6.76
N ARG A 25 -13.38 -7.97 -6.84
CA ARG A 25 -13.58 -7.15 -8.05
C ARG A 25 -12.79 -5.84 -8.04
N MET A 26 -11.89 -5.64 -7.09
CA MET A 26 -11.20 -4.36 -6.95
C MET A 26 -10.23 -4.18 -8.11
N PRO A 27 -9.89 -2.93 -8.48
CA PRO A 27 -8.88 -2.69 -9.50
C PRO A 27 -7.56 -3.37 -9.12
N VAL A 28 -7.01 -4.15 -10.06
CA VAL A 28 -5.70 -4.76 -9.95
C VAL A 28 -5.00 -4.65 -11.29
N HIS A 29 -3.70 -4.40 -11.26
CA HIS A 29 -2.92 -4.39 -12.50
C HIS A 29 -2.99 -5.77 -13.17
N PRO A 30 -3.17 -5.88 -14.51
CA PRO A 30 -3.32 -7.16 -15.18
C PRO A 30 -2.16 -8.15 -14.96
N ALA A 31 -0.95 -7.65 -14.69
CA ALA A 31 0.20 -8.51 -14.37
C ALA A 31 0.15 -9.12 -12.96
N HIS A 32 -0.73 -8.62 -12.07
CA HIS A 32 -0.82 -9.05 -10.67
C HIS A 32 -2.04 -9.96 -10.44
N GLN A 33 -2.36 -10.82 -11.42
CA GLN A 33 -3.31 -11.91 -11.21
C GLN A 33 -2.73 -12.95 -10.22
N PRO A 34 -3.56 -13.59 -9.37
CA PRO A 34 -5.03 -13.66 -9.42
C PRO A 34 -5.78 -12.52 -8.70
N GLY A 35 -5.12 -11.41 -8.34
CA GLY A 35 -5.72 -10.34 -7.55
C GLY A 35 -6.04 -10.76 -6.12
N PHE A 36 -7.11 -10.21 -5.52
CA PHE A 36 -7.48 -10.48 -4.14
C PHE A 36 -8.57 -11.55 -4.02
N ASN A 37 -8.24 -12.71 -3.44
CA ASN A 37 -9.20 -13.80 -3.24
C ASN A 37 -9.34 -14.15 -1.77
N TYR A 38 -10.54 -13.94 -1.23
CA TYR A 38 -10.89 -14.35 0.12
C TYR A 38 -11.82 -15.56 0.10
N PHE A 39 -11.49 -16.60 0.87
CA PHE A 39 -12.27 -17.81 1.05
C PHE A 39 -12.62 -17.97 2.52
N LEU A 40 -13.91 -17.99 2.86
CA LEU A 40 -14.36 -18.23 4.23
C LEU A 40 -14.29 -19.74 4.55
N HIS A 41 -13.12 -20.18 5.01
CA HIS A 41 -12.80 -21.58 5.30
C HIS A 41 -13.66 -22.18 6.42
N ARG A 42 -13.82 -21.43 7.53
CA ARG A 42 -14.65 -21.83 8.68
C ARG A 42 -15.76 -20.82 8.90
N GLN A 43 -16.98 -21.31 9.04
CA GLN A 43 -18.17 -20.51 9.30
C GLN A 43 -18.74 -20.82 10.69
N HIS A 44 -19.44 -19.85 11.28
CA HIS A 44 -20.26 -20.09 12.47
C HIS A 44 -21.41 -21.06 12.17
N GLY A 45 -21.99 -21.67 13.23
CA GLY A 45 -23.26 -22.39 13.14
C GLY A 45 -23.21 -23.82 12.57
N ARG A 46 -22.09 -24.28 12.00
CA ARG A 46 -21.95 -25.67 11.55
C ARG A 46 -21.38 -26.56 12.66
N GLY A 47 -22.13 -27.59 13.08
CA GLY A 47 -21.66 -28.61 14.02
C GLY A 47 -21.39 -28.12 15.43
N VAL A 48 -22.21 -27.18 15.92
CA VAL A 48 -22.03 -26.54 17.24
C VAL A 48 -22.24 -27.57 18.35
N PRO A 49 -21.21 -27.89 19.17
CA PRO A 49 -21.41 -28.71 20.35
C PRO A 49 -22.05 -27.88 21.49
N GLU A 50 -22.57 -28.63 22.47
CA GLU A 50 -23.42 -28.28 23.62
C GLU A 50 -23.46 -26.84 24.17
N PRO A 51 -24.58 -26.45 24.84
CA PRO A 51 -24.78 -25.09 25.32
C PRO A 51 -23.83 -24.65 26.46
N PRO A 52 -23.38 -23.38 26.47
CA PRO A 52 -23.65 -22.34 25.49
C PRO A 52 -22.75 -22.46 24.24
N PRO A 53 -23.30 -22.18 23.05
CA PRO A 53 -22.57 -22.39 21.81
C PRO A 53 -21.36 -21.45 21.69
N ARG A 54 -20.15 -22.03 21.63
CA ARG A 54 -18.91 -21.30 21.30
C ARG A 54 -18.45 -21.69 19.90
N THR A 55 -18.42 -20.72 18.99
CA THR A 55 -18.02 -20.94 17.59
C THR A 55 -17.00 -19.91 17.14
N SER A 56 -16.30 -20.20 16.04
CA SER A 56 -15.33 -19.29 15.42
C SER A 56 -15.41 -19.39 13.91
N ALA A 57 -15.09 -18.32 13.22
CA ALA A 57 -14.92 -18.27 11.78
C ALA A 57 -13.47 -17.90 11.44
N SER A 58 -12.98 -18.38 10.30
CA SER A 58 -11.66 -18.06 9.79
C SER A 58 -11.66 -18.16 8.28
N GLY A 59 -10.90 -17.27 7.63
CA GLY A 59 -10.76 -17.26 6.18
C GLY A 59 -9.32 -17.45 5.74
N VAL A 60 -9.17 -17.72 4.45
CA VAL A 60 -7.89 -17.77 3.74
C VAL A 60 -7.88 -16.63 2.74
N VAL A 61 -6.79 -15.87 2.71
CA VAL A 61 -6.52 -14.85 1.70
C VAL A 61 -5.44 -15.38 0.77
N VAL A 62 -5.69 -15.29 -0.53
CA VAL A 62 -4.69 -15.52 -1.58
C VAL A 62 -4.60 -14.23 -2.38
N MET A 63 -3.43 -13.59 -2.35
CA MET A 63 -3.15 -12.37 -3.10
C MET A 63 -1.66 -12.25 -3.43
N PRO A 64 -1.30 -11.71 -4.60
CA PRO A 64 0.05 -11.22 -4.87
C PRO A 64 0.40 -10.03 -3.97
N GLU A 65 1.70 -9.78 -3.76
CA GLU A 65 2.18 -8.71 -2.87
C GLU A 65 1.78 -7.30 -3.33
N HIS A 66 1.55 -7.10 -4.63
CA HIS A 66 1.17 -5.81 -5.25
C HIS A 66 -0.35 -5.63 -5.43
N THR A 67 -1.13 -6.03 -4.42
CA THR A 67 -2.60 -6.11 -4.47
C THR A 67 -3.25 -5.15 -3.46
N GLY A 68 -4.07 -4.21 -3.95
CA GLY A 68 -4.71 -3.19 -3.11
C GLY A 68 -3.75 -2.02 -2.81
N THR A 69 -3.99 -1.27 -1.73
CA THR A 69 -2.96 -0.33 -1.23
C THR A 69 -1.77 -1.15 -0.71
N HIS A 70 -0.56 -0.86 -1.17
CA HIS A 70 0.63 -1.65 -0.84
C HIS A 70 1.90 -0.80 -0.85
N ILE A 71 3.02 -1.40 -0.42
CA ILE A 71 4.35 -0.82 -0.45
C ILE A 71 5.24 -1.77 -1.24
N ASP A 72 5.95 -1.24 -2.21
CA ASP A 72 6.97 -1.98 -2.94
C ASP A 72 8.31 -1.86 -2.21
N ALA A 73 8.92 -3.01 -1.90
CA ALA A 73 10.25 -3.05 -1.30
C ALA A 73 11.34 -2.65 -2.32
N LEU A 74 12.55 -2.36 -1.84
CA LEU A 74 13.69 -2.05 -2.70
C LEU A 74 14.11 -3.23 -3.60
N SER A 75 13.72 -4.45 -3.26
CA SER A 75 13.89 -5.63 -4.09
C SER A 75 12.90 -5.74 -5.25
N HIS A 76 11.82 -4.95 -5.27
CA HIS A 76 10.72 -5.10 -6.23
C HIS A 76 11.16 -4.87 -7.69
N GLN A 77 11.97 -3.85 -7.93
CA GLN A 77 12.41 -3.46 -9.27
C GLN A 77 13.93 -3.53 -9.40
N ALA A 78 14.37 -4.05 -10.53
CA ALA A 78 15.76 -4.01 -10.97
C ALA A 78 15.87 -3.21 -12.26
N GLU A 79 16.92 -2.40 -12.36
CA GLU A 79 17.27 -1.72 -13.59
C GLU A 79 18.63 -2.24 -14.06
N ASN A 80 18.75 -2.58 -15.35
CA ASN A 80 19.99 -3.14 -15.91
C ASN A 80 20.54 -4.34 -15.13
N LEU A 81 19.64 -5.26 -14.73
CA LEU A 81 19.96 -6.44 -13.92
C LEU A 81 20.57 -6.10 -12.55
N LYS A 82 20.32 -4.90 -12.02
CA LYS A 82 20.80 -4.44 -10.72
C LYS A 82 19.66 -3.95 -9.85
N LEU A 83 19.63 -4.42 -8.60
CA LEU A 83 18.77 -3.86 -7.55
C LEU A 83 19.39 -2.56 -7.00
N HIS A 84 18.64 -1.91 -6.11
CA HIS A 84 19.14 -0.77 -5.33
C HIS A 84 20.53 -1.06 -4.72
N GLY A 85 21.42 -0.06 -4.76
CA GLY A 85 22.81 -0.22 -4.30
C GLY A 85 23.73 -0.97 -5.28
N GLY A 86 23.27 -1.30 -6.50
CA GLY A 86 24.09 -1.88 -7.56
C GLY A 86 24.26 -3.41 -7.48
N ILE A 87 23.47 -4.07 -6.65
CA ILE A 87 23.49 -5.52 -6.41
C ILE A 87 23.04 -6.25 -7.67
N ASP A 88 23.90 -7.10 -8.23
CA ASP A 88 23.56 -7.91 -9.40
C ASP A 88 22.50 -8.96 -9.05
N VAL A 89 21.40 -8.98 -9.80
CA VAL A 89 20.29 -9.93 -9.60
C VAL A 89 20.73 -11.39 -9.74
N ASN A 90 21.80 -11.66 -10.49
CA ASN A 90 22.35 -13.01 -10.72
C ASN A 90 23.32 -13.47 -9.61
N SER A 91 23.55 -12.65 -8.58
CA SER A 91 24.46 -12.98 -7.47
C SER A 91 23.87 -13.96 -6.45
N GLY A 92 22.71 -14.55 -6.73
CA GLY A 92 22.03 -15.49 -5.82
C GLY A 92 21.19 -14.82 -4.74
N VAL A 93 20.78 -13.56 -4.94
CA VAL A 93 19.99 -12.78 -3.98
C VAL A 93 18.48 -13.03 -4.02
N MET A 94 18.01 -13.86 -4.95
CA MET A 94 16.60 -14.23 -5.09
C MET A 94 16.43 -15.73 -5.32
N SER A 95 15.25 -16.23 -4.96
CA SER A 95 14.83 -17.61 -5.14
C SER A 95 13.30 -17.70 -5.27
N ALA A 96 12.78 -18.91 -5.45
CA ALA A 96 11.34 -19.16 -5.47
C ALA A 96 10.62 -18.78 -4.15
N THR A 97 11.36 -18.59 -3.06
CA THR A 97 10.81 -18.21 -1.75
C THR A 97 11.05 -16.74 -1.39
N GLY A 98 11.55 -15.93 -2.33
CA GLY A 98 11.76 -14.49 -2.13
C GLY A 98 13.21 -14.04 -2.24
N PHE A 99 13.49 -12.87 -1.66
CA PHE A 99 14.79 -12.20 -1.71
C PHE A 99 15.54 -12.34 -0.39
N SER A 100 16.87 -12.44 -0.44
CA SER A 100 17.73 -12.51 0.76
C SER A 100 18.25 -11.14 1.22
N VAL A 101 18.05 -10.10 0.41
CA VAL A 101 18.39 -8.71 0.69
C VAL A 101 17.28 -7.80 0.18
N LEU A 102 17.16 -6.61 0.77
CA LEU A 102 16.22 -5.57 0.33
C LEU A 102 14.73 -5.97 0.36
N GLY A 103 14.40 -7.10 0.99
CA GLY A 103 13.03 -7.54 1.22
C GLY A 103 12.29 -6.61 2.18
N ILE A 104 10.96 -6.60 2.12
CA ILE A 104 10.12 -5.66 2.88
C ILE A 104 10.28 -5.84 4.41
N GLU A 105 10.66 -7.02 4.86
CA GLU A 105 10.98 -7.33 6.26
C GLU A 105 12.18 -6.56 6.80
N THR A 106 13.01 -5.99 5.93
CA THR A 106 14.13 -5.12 6.30
C THR A 106 13.72 -3.67 6.54
N MET A 107 12.51 -3.28 6.12
CA MET A 107 11.99 -1.93 6.31
C MET A 107 11.61 -1.69 7.77
N ALA A 108 12.15 -0.63 8.37
CA ALA A 108 11.72 -0.18 9.70
C ALA A 108 10.23 0.27 9.67
N PRO A 109 9.51 0.17 10.80
CA PRO A 109 8.15 0.72 10.89
C PRO A 109 8.11 2.18 10.43
N LEU A 110 7.22 2.48 9.47
CA LEU A 110 7.15 3.81 8.86
C LEU A 110 6.23 4.71 9.68
N VAL A 111 6.84 5.61 10.45
CA VAL A 111 6.16 6.72 11.13
C VAL A 111 6.88 7.99 10.72
N ALA A 112 6.26 8.75 9.82
CA ALA A 112 6.88 9.89 9.20
C ALA A 112 5.88 11.03 9.01
N ARG A 113 6.40 12.24 8.82
CA ARG A 113 5.60 13.38 8.38
C ARG A 113 5.16 13.14 6.94
N GLY A 114 3.86 13.19 6.68
CA GLY A 114 3.30 13.11 5.33
C GLY A 114 3.11 14.50 4.71
N VAL A 115 3.47 14.67 3.44
CA VAL A 115 3.20 15.87 2.65
C VAL A 115 2.34 15.49 1.45
N LEU A 116 1.11 16.01 1.40
CA LEU A 116 0.21 15.78 0.28
C LEU A 116 0.40 16.84 -0.81
N LEU A 117 0.81 16.39 -2.00
CA LEU A 117 0.85 17.19 -3.22
C LEU A 117 -0.39 16.86 -4.07
N ASP A 118 -1.33 17.80 -4.12
CA ASP A 118 -2.56 17.65 -4.90
C ASP A 118 -2.41 18.23 -6.30
N VAL A 119 -1.95 17.40 -7.23
CA VAL A 119 -1.75 17.77 -8.64
C VAL A 119 -3.05 17.74 -9.46
N ALA A 120 -4.09 17.08 -8.96
CA ALA A 120 -5.35 16.92 -9.68
C ALA A 120 -6.44 17.91 -9.25
N GLY A 121 -6.30 18.50 -8.06
CA GLY A 121 -7.25 19.46 -7.50
C GLY A 121 -8.66 18.88 -7.43
N LYS A 122 -9.65 19.54 -8.06
CA LYS A 122 -11.04 19.06 -8.02
C LYS A 122 -11.36 17.92 -9.00
N GLN A 123 -10.43 17.52 -9.86
CA GLN A 123 -10.68 16.58 -10.95
C GLN A 123 -9.77 15.34 -10.85
N THR A 124 -9.98 14.36 -11.72
CA THR A 124 -9.05 13.25 -11.95
C THR A 124 -8.19 13.58 -13.15
N LEU A 125 -6.88 13.31 -13.08
CA LEU A 125 -5.99 13.53 -14.21
C LEU A 125 -6.40 12.69 -15.44
N PRO A 126 -6.16 13.18 -16.67
CA PRO A 126 -6.38 12.37 -17.87
C PRO A 126 -5.53 11.09 -17.88
N PRO A 127 -6.03 10.00 -18.49
CA PRO A 127 -5.22 8.78 -18.69
C PRO A 127 -3.91 9.07 -19.42
N GLY A 128 -2.81 8.56 -18.89
CA GLY A 128 -1.48 8.74 -19.46
C GLY A 128 -0.85 10.11 -19.21
N HIS A 129 -1.48 10.98 -18.40
CA HIS A 129 -0.86 12.25 -17.99
C HIS A 129 0.44 11.98 -17.21
N LEU A 130 1.56 12.44 -17.76
CA LEU A 130 2.87 12.38 -17.11
C LEU A 130 2.99 13.58 -16.18
N ILE A 131 3.07 13.31 -14.87
CA ILE A 131 3.22 14.35 -13.85
C ILE A 131 4.69 14.81 -13.85
N SER A 132 4.93 16.08 -14.19
CA SER A 132 6.29 16.63 -14.24
C SER A 132 6.81 17.05 -12.86
N ALA A 133 8.13 17.27 -12.77
CA ALA A 133 8.75 17.82 -11.57
C ALA A 133 8.22 19.23 -11.25
N GLU A 134 7.97 20.05 -12.27
CA GLU A 134 7.39 21.39 -12.15
C GLU A 134 5.96 21.33 -11.60
N GLU A 135 5.14 20.37 -12.04
CA GLU A 135 3.78 20.18 -11.49
C GLU A 135 3.82 19.79 -10.02
N LEU A 136 4.75 18.91 -9.62
CA LEU A 136 4.93 18.53 -8.21
C LEU A 136 5.37 19.73 -7.36
N GLN A 137 6.34 20.52 -7.86
CA GLN A 137 6.80 21.74 -7.18
C GLN A 137 5.68 22.78 -7.06
N ALA A 138 4.88 22.96 -8.11
CA ALA A 138 3.75 23.89 -8.11
C ALA A 138 2.62 23.46 -7.16
N ALA A 139 2.44 22.15 -6.94
CA ALA A 139 1.47 21.61 -5.99
C ALA A 139 1.92 21.70 -4.52
N ALA A 140 3.21 21.95 -4.27
CA ALA A 140 3.75 22.04 -2.91
C ALA A 140 3.30 23.34 -2.22
N THR A 141 2.49 23.20 -1.18
CA THR A 141 2.07 24.32 -0.32
C THR A 141 2.93 24.46 0.94
N VAL A 142 3.77 23.47 1.20
CA VAL A 142 4.72 23.41 2.30
C VAL A 142 6.06 22.88 1.80
N GLU A 143 7.13 23.21 2.51
CA GLU A 143 8.46 22.68 2.24
C GLU A 143 8.52 21.17 2.53
N VAL A 144 8.89 20.40 1.49
CA VAL A 144 9.27 18.98 1.61
C VAL A 144 10.68 18.90 2.18
N ARG A 145 10.86 18.05 3.18
CA ARG A 145 12.11 17.88 3.92
C ARG A 145 12.57 16.43 3.86
N GLU A 146 13.84 16.23 4.17
CA GLU A 146 14.40 14.89 4.37
C GLU A 146 13.58 14.11 5.41
N GLY A 147 13.25 12.86 5.09
CA GLY A 147 12.43 11.98 5.93
C GLY A 147 10.91 12.11 5.74
N ASP A 148 10.43 13.02 4.89
CA ASP A 148 9.01 13.11 4.56
C ASP A 148 8.54 11.97 3.66
N VAL A 149 7.28 11.55 3.86
CA VAL A 149 6.54 10.73 2.89
C VAL A 149 5.72 11.66 2.01
N VAL A 150 6.10 11.77 0.75
CA VAL A 150 5.36 12.56 -0.25
C VAL A 150 4.22 11.72 -0.81
N LEU A 151 2.99 12.22 -0.64
CA LEU A 151 1.78 11.62 -1.18
C LEU A 151 1.33 12.44 -2.39
N VAL A 152 1.18 11.81 -3.55
CA VAL A 152 0.74 12.50 -4.78
C VAL A 152 -0.71 12.15 -5.08
N ARG A 153 -1.61 13.14 -5.03
CA ARG A 153 -3.03 12.93 -5.35
C ARG A 153 -3.31 13.20 -6.82
N THR A 154 -3.61 12.11 -7.54
CA THR A 154 -3.94 12.12 -8.98
C THR A 154 -5.45 12.14 -9.27
N GLY A 155 -6.27 11.96 -8.23
CA GLY A 155 -7.73 11.84 -8.34
C GLY A 155 -8.23 10.46 -8.78
N TYR A 156 -7.35 9.47 -9.01
CA TYR A 156 -7.74 8.12 -9.42
C TYR A 156 -8.40 7.30 -8.31
N GLY A 157 -8.11 7.59 -7.04
CA GLY A 157 -8.77 6.91 -5.91
C GLY A 157 -10.29 7.03 -5.92
N ALA A 158 -10.85 8.09 -6.53
CA ALA A 158 -12.29 8.26 -6.68
C ALA A 158 -12.93 7.27 -7.69
N LEU A 159 -12.12 6.54 -8.46
CA LEU A 159 -12.55 5.55 -9.43
C LEU A 159 -12.48 4.12 -8.90
N TRP A 160 -12.14 3.89 -7.63
CA TRP A 160 -11.90 2.55 -7.08
C TRP A 160 -13.09 1.59 -7.29
N ASP A 161 -14.30 2.03 -6.98
CA ASP A 161 -15.53 1.24 -7.17
C ASP A 161 -16.09 1.32 -8.60
N LYS A 162 -15.48 2.15 -9.46
CA LYS A 162 -15.92 2.43 -10.83
C LYS A 162 -14.72 2.43 -11.79
N PRO A 163 -13.96 1.32 -11.87
CA PRO A 163 -12.82 1.24 -12.77
C PRO A 163 -13.28 1.43 -14.22
N ARG A 164 -12.46 2.11 -15.01
CA ARG A 164 -12.70 2.40 -16.43
C ARG A 164 -11.81 1.55 -17.30
#